data_AF-A0A6C0KMQ0-F1
#
_entry.id   AF-A0A6C0KMQ0-F1
#
_cell.length_a   1.000
_cell.length_b   1.000
_cell.length_c   1.000
_cell.angle_alpha   90.00
_cell.angle_beta   90.00
_cell.angle_gamma   90.00
#
_symmetry.space_group_name_H-M   'P 1'
#
loop_
_entity.id
_entity.type
_entity.pdbx_description
1 polymer ?
#
loop_
_entity_poly.entity_id
_entity_poly.type
_entity_poly.pdbx_seq_one_letter_code
_entity_poly.pdbx_strand_id
1 'polypeptide(L)'
;MYKGTSMPKKIFRKPPPPELLNHLLIACGLEKGAQDTKSFAKSAISIKAVEELLPQLEPYYLPCLVPKYLHTTPFTPIKAITILRHVLQAHSIELHSMERTVAGIRGVWYQLQNPNSSFLEGEIHVDFT
;
A
#
# COMPACT_ATOMS: atom_id res chain seq x y z
N MET A 1 -0.09 17.47 13.42
CA MET A 1 -1.19 17.40 12.43
C MET A 1 -0.62 17.00 11.09
N TYR A 2 -0.76 15.75 10.67
CA TYR A 2 -0.42 15.37 9.30
C TYR A 2 -1.52 15.90 8.38
N LYS A 3 -1.20 16.90 7.57
CA LYS A 3 -2.09 17.37 6.49
C LYS A 3 -2.35 16.16 5.59
N GLY A 4 -3.61 15.71 5.51
CA GLY A 4 -4.01 14.72 4.53
C GLY A 4 -3.78 15.31 3.15
N THR A 5 -2.69 14.93 2.51
CA THR A 5 -2.47 15.22 1.09
C THR A 5 -3.59 14.53 0.33
N SER A 6 -4.51 15.31 -0.24
CA SER A 6 -5.52 14.80 -1.17
C SER A 6 -4.78 14.04 -2.27
N MET A 7 -5.00 12.72 -2.33
CA MET A 7 -4.34 11.87 -3.31
C MET A 7 -4.88 12.21 -4.70
N PRO A 8 -4.03 12.22 -5.74
CA PRO A 8 -4.50 12.47 -7.10
C PRO A 8 -5.58 11.44 -7.47
N LYS A 9 -6.67 11.90 -8.10
CA LYS A 9 -7.83 11.04 -8.45
C LYS A 9 -7.46 9.84 -9.32
N LYS A 10 -6.34 9.90 -10.05
CA LYS A 10 -5.82 8.79 -10.87
C LYS A 10 -4.30 8.72 -10.71
N ILE A 11 -3.80 7.59 -10.21
CA ILE A 11 -2.37 7.35 -9.98
C ILE A 11 -1.83 6.33 -10.98
N PHE A 12 -2.65 5.32 -11.29
CA PHE A 12 -2.30 4.24 -12.19
C PHE A 12 -3.03 4.36 -13.54
N ARG A 13 -2.38 3.86 -14.58
CA ARG A 13 -2.99 3.58 -15.89
C ARG A 13 -3.92 2.37 -15.80
N LYS A 14 -3.45 1.32 -15.13
CA LYS A 14 -4.15 0.07 -14.82
C LYS A 14 -3.79 -0.35 -13.39
N PRO A 15 -4.71 -0.95 -12.63
CA PRO A 15 -4.40 -1.42 -11.29
C PRO A 15 -3.24 -2.43 -11.34
N PRO A 16 -2.28 -2.37 -10.40
CA PRO A 16 -1.30 -3.43 -10.20
C PRO A 16 -1.98 -4.79 -9.96
N PRO A 17 -1.34 -5.91 -10.29
CA PRO A 17 -1.91 -7.23 -10.04
C PRO A 17 -1.90 -7.57 -8.53
N PRO A 18 -2.86 -8.38 -8.05
CA PRO A 18 -2.95 -8.81 -6.65
C PRO A 18 -1.64 -9.33 -6.04
N GLU A 19 -0.84 -10.04 -6.83
CA GLU A 19 0.45 -10.59 -6.41
C GLU A 19 1.43 -9.49 -6.02
N LEU A 20 1.46 -8.39 -6.78
CA LEU A 20 2.34 -7.26 -6.52
C LEU A 20 1.88 -6.49 -5.28
N LEU A 21 0.56 -6.40 -5.02
CA LEU A 21 0.03 -5.88 -3.77
C LEU A 21 0.49 -6.76 -2.58
N ASN A 22 0.35 -8.09 -2.68
CA ASN A 22 0.76 -9.00 -1.62
C ASN A 22 2.26 -8.92 -1.32
N HIS A 23 3.11 -8.86 -2.33
CA HIS A 23 4.55 -8.66 -2.13
C HIS A 23 4.85 -7.32 -1.41
N LEU A 24 4.13 -6.26 -1.76
CA LEU A 24 4.30 -4.95 -1.11
C LEU A 24 3.85 -4.97 0.36
N LEU A 25 2.76 -5.68 0.66
CA LEU A 25 2.25 -5.87 2.02
C LEU A 25 3.25 -6.63 2.89
N ILE A 26 3.81 -7.72 2.36
CA ILE A 26 4.85 -8.51 3.03
C ILE A 26 6.09 -7.63 3.28
N ALA A 27 6.54 -6.86 2.28
CA ALA A 27 7.66 -5.93 2.44
C ALA A 27 7.41 -4.84 3.50
N CYS A 28 6.15 -4.52 3.80
CA CYS A 28 5.74 -3.59 4.86
C CYS A 28 5.54 -4.25 6.24
N GLY A 29 5.75 -5.56 6.36
CA GLY A 29 5.61 -6.31 7.62
C GLY A 29 4.24 -6.96 7.83
N LEU A 30 3.42 -7.09 6.78
CA LEU A 30 2.14 -7.82 6.81
C LEU A 30 2.32 -9.19 6.14
N GLU A 31 2.79 -10.16 6.91
CA GLU A 31 3.18 -11.50 6.43
C GLU A 31 2.01 -12.28 5.81
N LYS A 32 0.78 -12.01 6.23
CA LYS A 32 -0.44 -12.64 5.69
C LYS A 32 -1.04 -11.87 4.51
N GLY A 33 -0.32 -10.90 3.96
CA GLY A 33 -0.78 -10.09 2.82
C GLY A 33 -2.09 -9.35 3.14
N ALA A 34 -3.03 -9.35 2.19
CA ALA A 34 -4.32 -8.66 2.33
C ALA A 34 -5.22 -9.20 3.45
N GLN A 35 -4.95 -10.41 3.96
CA GLN A 35 -5.71 -11.01 5.07
C GLN A 35 -5.15 -10.65 6.45
N ASP A 36 -4.06 -9.88 6.51
CA ASP A 36 -3.44 -9.54 7.78
C ASP A 36 -4.27 -8.52 8.56
N THR A 37 -4.57 -8.85 9.82
CA THR A 37 -5.31 -7.99 10.75
C THR A 37 -4.37 -7.19 11.66
N LYS A 38 -3.07 -7.48 11.63
CA LYS A 38 -2.07 -6.81 12.46
C LYS A 38 -1.88 -5.36 12.03
N SER A 39 -1.45 -4.55 13.00
CA SER A 39 -0.96 -3.21 12.74
C SER A 39 0.56 -3.23 12.64
N PHE A 40 1.14 -2.40 11.78
CA PHE A 40 2.60 -2.27 11.63
C PHE A 40 3.05 -0.82 11.82
N ALA A 41 4.28 -0.62 12.29
CA ALA A 41 4.91 0.69 12.39
C ALA A 41 5.86 0.93 11.20
N LYS A 42 6.28 2.18 10.99
CA LYS A 42 7.25 2.53 9.92
C LYS A 42 8.55 1.73 10.00
N SER A 43 8.96 1.35 11.21
CA SER A 43 10.17 0.57 11.49
C SER A 43 10.08 -0.89 11.01
N ALA A 44 8.88 -1.42 10.78
CA ALA A 44 8.70 -2.79 10.27
C ALA A 44 8.88 -2.88 8.74
N ILE A 45 8.99 -1.74 8.05
CA ILE A 45 9.08 -1.70 6.59
C ILE A 45 10.51 -2.03 6.14
N SER A 46 10.65 -3.07 5.32
CA SER A 46 11.89 -3.37 4.63
C SER A 46 12.05 -2.48 3.40
N ILE A 47 12.83 -1.40 3.55
CA ILE A 47 13.08 -0.45 2.45
C ILE A 47 13.65 -1.14 1.22
N LYS A 48 14.65 -2.01 1.41
CA LYS A 48 15.27 -2.75 0.33
C LYS A 48 14.26 -3.61 -0.44
N ALA A 49 13.38 -4.33 0.27
CA ALA A 49 12.37 -5.17 -0.38
C ALA A 49 11.34 -4.34 -1.16
N VAL A 50 10.96 -3.15 -0.66
CA VAL A 50 10.08 -2.25 -1.41
C VAL A 50 10.78 -1.68 -2.65
N GLU A 51 12.06 -1.32 -2.54
CA GLU A 51 12.86 -0.82 -3.67
C GLU A 51 12.97 -1.84 -4.81
N GLU A 52 13.13 -3.13 -4.49
CA GLU A 52 13.16 -4.24 -5.46
C GLU A 52 11.84 -4.41 -6.23
N LEU A 53 10.72 -3.92 -5.68
CA LEU A 53 9.41 -3.95 -6.32
C LEU A 53 9.11 -2.73 -7.20
N LEU A 54 9.89 -1.64 -7.09
CA LEU A 54 9.63 -0.40 -7.83
C LEU A 54 9.66 -0.60 -9.37
N PRO A 55 10.63 -1.33 -9.96
CA PRO A 55 10.65 -1.57 -11.40
C PRO A 55 9.42 -2.37 -11.88
N GLN A 56 8.86 -3.23 -11.01
CA GLN A 56 7.66 -4.01 -11.32
C GLN A 56 6.39 -3.16 -11.24
N LEU A 57 6.37 -2.13 -10.38
CA LEU A 57 5.25 -1.19 -10.25
C LEU A 57 5.22 -0.13 -11.37
N GLU A 58 6.38 0.24 -11.90
CA GLU A 58 6.53 1.34 -12.86
C GLU A 58 5.57 1.26 -14.07
N PRO A 59 5.38 0.10 -14.74
CA PRO A 59 4.48 0.00 -15.90
C PRO A 59 3.02 0.33 -15.61
N TYR A 60 2.61 0.24 -14.33
CA TYR A 60 1.24 0.49 -13.90
C TYR A 60 1.01 1.97 -13.59
N TYR A 61 2.04 2.69 -13.16
CA TYR A 61 1.94 4.12 -12.82
C TYR A 61 1.67 4.98 -14.06
N LEU A 62 1.02 6.13 -13.84
CA LEU A 62 1.04 7.20 -14.82
C LEU A 62 2.48 7.71 -15.00
N PRO A 63 2.95 7.94 -16.23
CA PRO A 63 4.36 8.21 -16.52
C PRO A 63 4.82 9.53 -15.90
N CYS A 64 3.92 10.51 -15.76
CA CYS A 64 4.21 11.77 -15.10
C CYS A 64 4.37 11.64 -13.57
N LEU A 65 3.89 10.55 -12.97
CA LEU A 65 3.97 10.30 -11.53
C LEU A 65 5.15 9.39 -11.16
N VAL A 66 5.68 8.61 -12.11
CA VAL A 66 6.84 7.72 -11.91
C VAL A 66 8.04 8.47 -11.30
N PRO A 67 8.51 9.61 -11.85
CA PRO A 67 9.68 10.30 -11.29
C PRO A 67 9.45 10.80 -9.86
N LYS A 68 8.20 11.18 -9.56
CA LYS A 68 7.79 11.74 -8.26
C LYS A 68 7.71 10.71 -7.15
N TYR A 69 7.41 9.46 -7.47
CA TYR A 69 7.17 8.42 -6.45
C TYR A 69 8.20 7.29 -6.49
N LEU A 70 8.62 6.85 -7.68
CA LEU A 70 9.50 5.69 -7.85
C LEU A 70 10.98 6.08 -7.95
N HIS A 71 11.32 7.18 -8.64
CA HIS A 71 12.72 7.56 -8.88
C HIS A 71 13.30 8.52 -7.84
N THR A 72 12.53 8.88 -6.81
CA THR A 72 12.96 9.92 -5.87
C THR A 72 13.90 9.36 -4.80
N THR A 73 15.15 9.80 -4.80
CA THR A 73 16.16 9.49 -3.79
C THR A 73 16.25 10.60 -2.72
N PRO A 74 16.56 10.27 -1.45
CA PRO A 74 16.61 8.94 -0.87
C PRO A 74 15.21 8.32 -0.74
N PHE A 75 15.10 7.00 -0.89
CA PHE A 75 13.85 6.29 -0.65
C PHE A 75 13.64 6.12 0.86
N THR A 76 12.45 6.46 1.36
CA THR A 76 12.18 6.54 2.80
C THR A 76 10.95 5.71 3.19
N PRO A 77 10.79 5.32 4.47
CA PRO A 77 9.61 4.59 4.92
C PRO A 77 8.30 5.32 4.65
N ILE A 78 8.32 6.66 4.66
CA ILE A 78 7.14 7.48 4.35
C ILE A 78 6.75 7.33 2.87
N LYS A 79 7.73 7.26 1.96
CA LYS A 79 7.48 7.00 0.53
C LYS A 79 6.97 5.58 0.31
N ALA A 80 7.52 4.58 1.00
CA ALA A 80 7.02 3.21 0.96
C ALA A 80 5.52 3.16 1.37
N ILE A 81 5.14 3.84 2.47
CA ILE A 81 3.74 3.94 2.89
C ILE A 81 2.88 4.66 1.85
N THR A 82 3.42 5.68 1.19
CA THR A 82 2.72 6.42 0.14
C THR A 82 2.42 5.52 -1.06
N ILE A 83 3.42 4.76 -1.50
CA ILE A 83 3.27 3.77 -2.58
C ILE A 83 2.27 2.68 -2.16
N LEU A 84 2.36 2.17 -0.94
CA LEU A 84 1.39 1.21 -0.40
C LEU A 84 -0.03 1.77 -0.43
N ARG A 85 -0.25 3.02 -0.01
CA ARG A 85 -1.57 3.66 -0.11
C ARG A 85 -2.06 3.76 -1.55
N HIS A 86 -1.19 4.10 -2.49
CA HIS A 86 -1.57 4.14 -3.90
C HIS A 86 -2.08 2.76 -4.34
N VAL A 87 -1.29 1.70 -4.12
CA VAL A 87 -1.63 0.35 -4.55
C VAL A 87 -2.91 -0.12 -3.86
N LEU A 88 -3.03 0.05 -2.55
CA LEU A 88 -4.25 -0.30 -1.80
C LEU A 88 -5.49 0.41 -2.33
N GLN A 89 -5.40 1.71 -2.63
CA GLN A 89 -6.50 2.47 -3.20
C GLN A 89 -6.92 1.94 -4.59
N ALA A 90 -5.97 1.45 -5.39
CA ALA A 90 -6.27 0.81 -6.68
C ALA A 90 -7.09 -0.50 -6.52
N HIS A 91 -7.05 -1.11 -5.34
CA HIS A 91 -7.82 -2.30 -4.98
C HIS A 91 -8.98 -2.00 -4.02
N SER A 92 -9.36 -0.73 -3.84
CA SER A 92 -10.42 -0.32 -2.91
C SER A 92 -10.19 -0.74 -1.46
N ILE A 93 -8.93 -0.86 -1.04
CA ILE A 93 -8.53 -1.15 0.34
C ILE A 93 -8.01 0.14 0.98
N GLU A 94 -8.39 0.38 2.22
CA GLU A 94 -7.94 1.55 2.96
C GLU A 94 -6.84 1.20 3.97
N LEU A 95 -5.84 2.09 4.09
CA LEU A 95 -4.81 2.00 5.12
C LEU A 95 -5.08 3.03 6.21
N HIS A 96 -5.61 2.60 7.35
CA HIS A 96 -5.83 3.49 8.47
C HIS A 96 -4.53 3.74 9.23
N SER A 97 -4.32 5.00 9.67
CA SER A 97 -3.20 5.38 10.53
C SER A 97 -3.74 5.79 11.89
N MET A 98 -3.15 5.25 12.96
CA MET A 98 -3.49 5.60 14.33
C MET A 98 -2.24 5.87 15.15
N GLU A 99 -2.32 6.80 16.09
CA GLU A 99 -1.27 6.99 17.08
C GLU A 99 -1.46 5.97 18.21
N ARG A 100 -0.37 5.32 18.62
CA ARG A 100 -0.34 4.44 19.80
C ARG A 100 0.88 4.74 20.65
N THR A 101 0.73 4.56 21.95
CA THR A 101 1.84 4.60 22.90
C THR A 101 2.17 3.17 23.30
N VAL A 102 3.39 2.72 23.02
CA VAL A 102 3.87 1.38 23.40
C VAL A 102 5.11 1.57 24.26
N ALA A 103 5.11 1.00 25.47
CA ALA A 103 6.19 1.16 26.45
C ALA A 103 6.58 2.63 26.71
N GLY A 104 5.59 3.53 26.80
CA GLY A 104 5.81 4.96 27.00
C GLY A 104 6.27 5.75 25.76
N ILE A 105 6.50 5.09 24.63
CA ILE A 105 6.93 5.72 23.37
C ILE A 105 5.72 5.88 22.46
N ARG A 106 5.40 7.14 22.08
CA ARG A 106 4.38 7.45 21.09
C ARG A 106 4.89 7.15 19.68
N GLY A 107 4.09 6.43 18.90
CA GLY A 107 4.38 6.10 17.51
C GLY A 107 3.12 6.06 16.64
N VAL A 108 3.33 6.04 15.33
CA VAL A 108 2.25 5.90 14.34
C VAL A 108 2.22 4.46 13.84
N TRP A 109 1.05 3.86 13.90
CA TRP A 109 0.77 2.51 13.46
C TRP A 109 -0.21 2.54 12.30
N TYR A 110 -0.05 1.60 11.37
CA TYR A 110 -0.84 1.46 10.16
C TYR A 110 -1.55 0.12 10.19
N GLN A 111 -2.81 0.08 9.79
CA GLN A 111 -3.62 -1.13 9.75
C GLN A 111 -4.50 -1.11 8.51
N LEU A 112 -4.64 -2.24 7.84
CA LEU A 112 -5.61 -2.41 6.77
C LEU A 112 -7.03 -2.32 7.34
N GLN A 113 -7.89 -1.53 6.70
CA GLN A 113 -9.31 -1.47 6.99
C GLN A 113 -10.07 -2.17 5.87
N ASN A 114 -10.96 -3.05 6.28
CA ASN A 114 -11.88 -3.77 5.41
C ASN A 114 -11.19 -4.41 4.19
N PRO A 115 -10.48 -5.54 4.35
CA PRO A 115 -10.18 -6.38 3.21
C PRO A 115 -11.52 -6.91 2.70
N ASN A 116 -12.18 -6.15 1.80
CA ASN A 116 -13.43 -6.57 1.20
C ASN A 116 -13.28 -8.02 0.73
N SER A 117 -14.23 -8.87 1.11
CA SER A 117 -14.28 -10.29 0.74
C SER A 117 -14.22 -10.52 -0.77
N SER A 118 -14.54 -9.51 -1.59
CA SER A 118 -14.45 -9.53 -3.05
C SER A 118 -13.03 -9.53 -3.62
N PHE A 119 -11.98 -9.26 -2.84
CA PHE A 119 -10.60 -9.54 -3.27
C PHE A 119 -10.24 -11.05 -3.15
N LEU A 120 -11.00 -11.80 -2.33
CA LEU A 120 -10.80 -13.24 -2.10
C LEU A 120 -11.66 -14.09 -3.03
N GLU A 121 -12.74 -13.54 -3.56
CA GLU A 121 -13.57 -14.17 -4.58
C GLU A 121 -13.11 -13.65 -5.94
N GLY A 122 -12.25 -14.41 -6.62
CA GLY A 122 -12.02 -14.21 -8.05
C GLY A 122 -13.36 -14.06 -8.75
N GLU A 123 -13.47 -13.05 -9.61
CA GLU A 123 -14.68 -12.67 -10.35
C GLU A 123 -15.56 -13.89 -10.70
N ILE A 124 -16.69 -14.04 -10.02
CA ILE A 124 -17.85 -14.74 -10.59
C ILE A 124 -18.89 -13.67 -10.86
N HIS A 125 -18.79 -13.06 -12.04
CA HIS A 125 -19.90 -12.34 -12.63
C HIS A 125 -20.94 -13.40 -13.04
N VAL A 126 -21.87 -13.71 -12.13
CA VAL A 126 -23.10 -14.43 -12.49
C VAL A 126 -24.10 -13.39 -12.97
N ASP A 127 -24.12 -13.18 -14.29
CA ASP A 127 -25.21 -12.49 -14.96
C ASP A 127 -26.48 -13.36 -14.81
N PHE A 128 -27.43 -12.89 -14.01
CA PHE A 128 -28.79 -13.41 -14.03
C PHE A 128 -29.51 -12.79 -15.23
N THR A 129 -29.76 -13.60 -16.27
CA THR A 129 -30.73 -13.31 -17.33
C THR A 129 -32.13 -13.71 -16.89
#